data_AF-A0A812UIQ7-F1
#
_entry.id   AF-A0A812UIQ7-F1
#
_cell.length_a   1.000
_cell.length_b   1.000
_cell.length_c   1.000
_cell.angle_alpha   90.00
_cell.angle_beta   90.00
_cell.angle_gamma   90.00
#
_symmetry.space_group_name_H-M   'P 1'
#
loop_
_entity.id
_entity.type
_entity.pdbx_description
1 polymer ?
#
loop_
_entity_poly.entity_id
_entity_poly.type
_entity_poly.pdbx_seq_one_letter_code
_entity_poly.pdbx_strand_id
1 'polypeptide(L)'
;MPQLARSAGYPKNLVILCIRCYTFLVVNYICQGLILYMIAKEELVWDAFAGQMFLCDFGRSAGDCVDDPTGPNCVGPGGTTYAPARIYSWSVWSTRIYVRDALKAVFPEKAAEIQELVDPGEYGIESYSCRWLCCALFTATLLGDLVGSRGLWFINVFLVVLPKLLLWSLTAQAGITFLMETSTIDDLVVNSVALAFILQIDELLCSELMTETNKAIVDMLEDYELQGYEEANTVEQMKDSELLEEYEEKLKRDWSWMELANFIPFKLLLVIAFTVLFVELYYWRNCVRGPDGGMVSKHMHYPQSTRFSCLAQKSLVAGSGFHHHT
;
A
#
# COMPACT_ATOMS: atom_id res chain seq x y z
N MET A 1 -7.30 -27.28 8.52
CA MET A 1 -7.47 -28.03 9.79
C MET A 1 -8.91 -28.23 10.24
N PRO A 2 -9.79 -27.21 10.39
CA PRO A 2 -11.15 -27.42 10.91
C PRO A 2 -12.00 -28.38 10.07
N GLN A 3 -11.86 -28.28 8.74
CA GLN A 3 -12.52 -29.19 7.80
C GLN A 3 -11.99 -30.63 7.94
N LEU A 4 -10.68 -30.82 8.11
CA LEU A 4 -10.08 -32.12 8.34
C LEU A 4 -10.60 -32.77 9.64
N ALA A 5 -10.65 -31.99 10.73
CA ALA A 5 -11.22 -32.48 11.98
C ALA A 5 -12.68 -32.89 11.83
N ARG A 6 -13.48 -32.12 11.07
CA ARG A 6 -14.88 -32.46 10.76
C ARG A 6 -14.99 -33.76 9.96
N SER A 7 -14.21 -33.91 8.89
CA SER A 7 -14.23 -35.11 8.04
C SER A 7 -13.77 -36.37 8.78
N ALA A 8 -12.86 -36.23 9.75
CA ALA A 8 -12.37 -37.33 10.57
C ALA A 8 -13.26 -37.66 11.79
N GLY A 9 -14.40 -37.00 11.98
CA GLY A 9 -15.30 -37.23 13.12
C GLY A 9 -14.81 -36.62 14.45
N TYR A 10 -14.06 -35.52 14.38
CA TYR A 10 -13.55 -34.75 15.51
C TYR A 10 -12.72 -35.55 16.54
N PRO A 11 -11.67 -36.29 16.11
CA PRO A 11 -10.79 -36.96 17.05
C PRO A 11 -10.08 -35.90 17.91
N LYS A 12 -9.88 -36.21 19.21
CA LYS A 12 -9.38 -35.25 20.21
C LYS A 12 -8.10 -34.54 19.75
N ASN A 13 -7.17 -35.25 19.12
CA ASN A 13 -5.91 -34.69 18.63
C ASN A 13 -6.12 -33.63 17.53
N LEU A 14 -7.02 -33.87 16.57
CA LEU A 14 -7.32 -32.89 15.52
C LEU A 14 -8.10 -31.69 16.06
N VAL A 15 -8.95 -31.89 17.06
CA VAL A 15 -9.64 -30.78 17.74
C VAL A 15 -8.63 -29.89 18.47
N ILE A 16 -7.68 -30.48 19.22
CA ILE A 16 -6.59 -29.73 19.86
C ILE A 16 -5.78 -28.96 18.81
N LEU A 17 -5.46 -29.59 17.68
CA LEU A 17 -4.75 -28.95 16.58
C LEU A 17 -5.53 -27.75 16.02
N CYS A 18 -6.84 -27.89 15.81
CA CYS A 18 -7.69 -26.79 15.35
C CYS A 18 -7.69 -25.61 16.32
N ILE A 19 -7.82 -25.87 17.62
CA ILE A 19 -7.77 -24.83 18.67
C ILE A 19 -6.43 -24.10 18.63
N ARG A 20 -5.31 -24.82 18.47
CA ARG A 20 -3.98 -24.22 18.34
C ARG A 20 -3.87 -23.33 17.11
N CYS A 21 -4.36 -23.78 15.95
CA CYS A 21 -4.37 -22.96 14.72
C CYS A 21 -5.18 -21.67 14.90
N TYR A 22 -6.36 -21.73 15.52
CA TYR A 22 -7.14 -20.51 15.81
C TYR A 22 -6.43 -19.59 16.82
N THR A 23 -5.74 -20.15 17.80
CA THR A 23 -4.95 -19.35 18.75
C THR A 23 -3.81 -18.61 18.03
N PHE A 24 -3.08 -19.29 17.14
CA PHE A 24 -2.04 -18.66 16.34
C PHE A 24 -2.60 -17.60 15.39
N LEU A 25 -3.76 -17.84 14.78
CA LEU A 25 -4.45 -16.84 13.96
C LEU A 25 -4.77 -15.57 14.77
N VAL A 26 -5.27 -15.72 15.99
CA VAL A 26 -5.56 -14.57 16.88
C VAL A 26 -4.29 -13.82 17.25
N VAL A 27 -3.23 -14.54 17.64
CA VAL A 27 -1.92 -13.92 17.93
C VAL A 27 -1.39 -13.17 16.72
N ASN A 28 -1.52 -13.76 15.54
CA ASN A 28 -1.10 -13.14 14.30
C ASN A 28 -1.86 -11.84 14.02
N TYR A 29 -3.19 -11.84 14.12
CA TYR A 29 -3.99 -10.64 13.95
C TYR A 29 -3.65 -9.54 14.95
N ILE A 30 -3.32 -9.90 16.18
CA ILE A 30 -2.85 -8.94 17.19
C ILE A 30 -1.50 -8.37 16.78
N CYS A 31 -0.52 -9.21 16.42
CA CYS A 31 0.80 -8.76 15.99
C CYS A 31 0.74 -7.83 14.76
N GLN A 32 0.07 -8.27 13.69
CA GLN A 32 -0.12 -7.46 12.49
C GLN A 32 -0.89 -6.17 12.80
N GLY A 33 -1.97 -6.26 13.57
CA GLY A 33 -2.76 -5.10 13.99
C GLY A 33 -1.94 -4.08 14.81
N LEU A 34 -1.06 -4.54 15.70
CA LEU A 34 -0.16 -3.66 16.47
C LEU A 34 0.87 -2.96 15.58
N ILE A 35 1.47 -3.68 14.63
CA ILE A 35 2.44 -3.10 13.70
C ILE A 35 1.76 -2.05 12.82
N LEU A 36 0.60 -2.38 12.22
CA LEU A 36 -0.18 -1.45 11.42
C LEU A 36 -0.65 -0.23 12.23
N TYR A 37 -1.03 -0.44 13.49
CA TYR A 37 -1.37 0.65 14.39
C TYR A 37 -0.19 1.59 14.61
N MET A 38 1.03 1.06 14.75
CA MET A 38 2.23 1.88 14.94
C MET A 38 2.56 2.69 13.67
N ILE A 39 2.43 2.10 12.48
CA ILE A 39 2.62 2.79 11.20
C ILE A 39 1.57 3.88 11.02
N ALA A 40 0.29 3.55 11.17
CA ALA A 40 -0.79 4.53 11.04
C ALA A 40 -0.68 5.67 12.07
N LYS A 41 -0.19 5.37 13.29
CA LYS A 41 0.05 6.39 14.30
C LYS A 41 1.19 7.33 13.90
N GLU A 42 2.23 6.81 13.25
CA GLU A 42 3.35 7.62 12.79
C GLU A 42 2.93 8.61 11.71
N GLU A 43 2.31 8.13 10.64
CA GLU A 43 1.80 8.97 9.55
C GLU A 43 0.74 9.99 10.02
N LEU A 44 -0.21 9.59 10.87
CA LEU A 44 -1.36 10.45 11.17
C LEU A 44 -1.14 11.39 12.35
N VAL A 45 -0.23 11.05 13.26
CA VAL A 45 -0.02 11.82 14.48
C VAL A 45 1.35 12.49 14.44
N TRP A 46 2.42 11.75 14.14
CA TRP A 46 3.78 12.30 14.21
C TRP A 46 4.06 13.26 13.06
N ASP A 47 3.64 12.96 11.83
CA ASP A 47 3.80 13.90 10.70
C ASP A 47 3.02 15.20 10.94
N ALA A 48 1.81 15.09 11.50
CA ALA A 48 1.00 16.24 11.86
C ALA A 48 1.65 17.10 12.95
N PHE A 49 2.31 16.49 13.94
CA PHE A 49 3.10 17.21 14.94
C PHE A 49 4.36 17.85 14.34
N ALA A 50 4.98 17.21 13.36
CA ALA A 50 6.11 17.77 12.62
C ALA A 50 5.69 18.90 11.67
N GLY A 51 4.39 19.13 11.50
CA GLY A 51 3.85 20.08 10.53
C GLY A 51 4.10 19.67 9.08
N GLN A 52 4.42 18.39 8.84
CA GLN A 52 4.68 17.86 7.51
C GLN A 52 3.42 17.93 6.66
N MET A 53 3.57 18.56 5.49
CA MET A 53 2.48 18.67 4.52
C MET A 53 2.43 17.42 3.65
N PHE A 54 1.22 16.99 3.31
CA PHE A 54 1.05 15.89 2.35
C PHE A 54 1.65 16.24 0.98
N LEU A 55 2.37 15.30 0.39
CA LEU A 55 3.20 15.56 -0.78
C LEU A 55 2.40 15.85 -2.06
N CYS A 56 1.19 15.28 -2.22
CA CYS A 56 0.27 15.53 -3.35
C CYS A 56 1.00 15.61 -4.72
N ASP A 57 0.86 16.70 -5.49
CA ASP A 57 1.56 16.90 -6.78
C ASP A 57 2.87 17.72 -6.65
N PHE A 58 3.41 17.93 -5.45
CA PHE A 58 4.60 18.77 -5.28
C PHE A 58 5.82 18.24 -6.06
N GLY A 59 6.37 19.06 -6.95
CA GLY A 59 7.52 18.67 -7.77
C GLY A 59 7.21 17.68 -8.90
N ARG A 60 5.94 17.31 -9.14
CA ARG A 60 5.55 16.38 -10.22
C ARG A 60 6.06 16.81 -11.59
N SER A 61 5.98 18.11 -11.89
CA SER A 61 6.41 18.73 -13.14
C SER A 61 7.75 19.45 -13.02
N ALA A 62 8.60 19.06 -12.06
CA ALA A 62 9.89 19.72 -11.85
C ALA A 62 10.79 19.73 -13.09
N GLY A 63 10.64 18.74 -14.00
CA GLY A 63 11.33 18.74 -15.30
C GLY A 63 10.84 19.86 -16.22
N ASP A 64 9.52 20.03 -16.35
CA ASP A 64 8.90 21.04 -17.22
C ASP A 64 9.20 22.48 -16.72
N CYS A 65 9.32 22.66 -15.40
CA CYS A 65 9.62 23.94 -14.76
C CYS A 65 11.05 24.45 -15.01
N VAL A 66 11.96 23.60 -15.51
CA VAL A 66 13.30 24.04 -15.95
C VAL A 66 13.19 24.84 -17.24
N ASP A 67 12.32 24.41 -18.15
CA ASP A 67 12.13 25.05 -19.45
C ASP A 67 11.19 26.27 -19.37
N ASP A 68 10.14 26.17 -18.54
CA ASP A 68 9.21 27.28 -18.25
C ASP A 68 8.99 27.47 -16.73
N PRO A 69 9.82 28.29 -16.06
CA PRO A 69 9.69 28.59 -14.63
C PRO A 69 8.39 29.31 -14.26
N THR A 70 7.70 29.91 -15.24
CA THR A 70 6.45 30.64 -15.04
C THR A 70 5.22 29.77 -15.26
N GLY A 71 5.42 28.50 -15.58
CA GLY A 71 4.37 27.51 -15.74
C GLY A 71 3.55 27.31 -14.45
N PRO A 72 2.30 26.82 -14.59
CA PRO A 72 1.47 26.50 -13.43
C PRO A 72 2.12 25.39 -12.59
N ASN A 73 1.99 25.47 -11.26
CA ASN A 73 2.55 24.52 -10.31
C ASN A 73 4.09 24.42 -10.30
N CYS A 74 4.79 25.44 -10.81
CA CYS A 74 6.26 25.48 -10.77
C CYS A 74 6.84 26.10 -9.51
N VAL A 75 6.04 26.75 -8.67
CA VAL A 75 6.50 27.32 -7.40
C VAL A 75 6.07 26.42 -6.24
N GLY A 76 7.03 25.98 -5.44
CA GLY A 76 6.78 25.14 -4.29
C GLY A 76 6.42 25.92 -3.01
N PRO A 77 6.16 25.21 -1.90
CA PRO A 77 5.80 25.83 -0.61
C PRO A 77 6.90 26.73 -0.03
N GLY A 78 8.16 26.55 -0.44
CA GLY A 78 9.29 27.41 -0.05
C GLY A 78 9.28 28.78 -0.76
N GLY A 79 8.42 28.95 -1.76
CA GLY A 79 8.31 30.15 -2.57
C GLY A 79 9.32 30.23 -3.72
N THR A 80 10.01 29.13 -4.03
CA THR A 80 10.99 29.04 -5.11
C THR A 80 10.57 28.03 -6.17
N THR A 81 11.16 28.15 -7.36
CA THR A 81 10.79 27.30 -8.49
C THR A 81 11.32 25.87 -8.31
N TYR A 82 10.50 24.86 -8.61
CA TYR A 82 10.94 23.47 -8.65
C TYR A 82 12.04 23.26 -9.69
N ALA A 83 13.10 22.56 -9.28
CA ALA A 83 14.12 22.05 -10.17
C ALA A 83 14.63 20.71 -9.60
N PRO A 84 14.99 19.72 -10.42
CA PRO A 84 15.40 18.40 -9.93
C PRO A 84 16.52 18.44 -8.87
N ALA A 85 17.49 19.34 -9.02
CA ALA A 85 18.60 19.51 -8.08
C ALA A 85 18.23 20.24 -6.77
N ARG A 86 17.01 20.79 -6.68
CA ARG A 86 16.52 21.61 -5.57
C ARG A 86 15.38 20.95 -4.80
N ILE A 87 15.06 19.69 -5.08
CA ILE A 87 14.04 18.93 -4.34
C ILE A 87 14.70 18.22 -3.16
N TYR A 88 14.12 18.39 -1.98
CA TYR A 88 14.62 17.82 -0.73
C TYR A 88 13.53 17.12 0.06
N SER A 89 13.93 16.21 0.95
CA SER A 89 13.04 15.59 1.93
C SER A 89 12.58 16.60 2.98
N TRP A 90 11.49 16.27 3.68
CA TRP A 90 10.86 17.16 4.67
C TRP A 90 11.85 17.64 5.73
N SER A 91 12.66 16.74 6.29
CA SER A 91 13.61 17.05 7.35
C SER A 91 14.71 18.02 6.90
N VAL A 92 15.22 17.84 5.68
CA VAL A 92 16.25 18.72 5.09
C VAL A 92 15.64 20.08 4.75
N TRP A 93 14.48 20.09 4.08
CA TRP A 93 13.80 21.31 3.68
C TRP A 93 13.37 22.16 4.88
N SER A 94 12.69 21.55 5.86
CA SER A 94 12.24 22.25 7.07
C SER A 94 13.39 22.86 7.88
N THR A 95 14.52 22.15 7.99
CA THR A 95 15.73 22.67 8.65
C THR A 95 16.29 23.89 7.92
N ARG A 96 16.35 23.84 6.58
CA ARG A 96 16.85 24.97 5.77
C ARG A 96 15.93 26.18 5.86
N ILE A 97 14.62 25.98 5.81
CA ILE A 97 13.60 27.02 6.01
C ILE A 97 13.78 27.66 7.38
N TYR A 98 13.90 26.84 8.44
CA TYR A 98 14.12 27.32 9.80
C TYR A 98 15.37 28.20 9.92
N VAL A 99 16.51 27.76 9.35
CA VAL A 99 17.76 28.53 9.38
C VAL A 99 17.61 29.87 8.66
N ARG A 100 17.03 29.87 7.46
CA ARG A 100 16.77 31.10 6.68
C ARG A 100 15.92 32.08 7.47
N ASP A 101 14.82 31.60 8.04
CA ASP A 101 13.85 32.47 8.72
C ASP A 101 14.36 32.94 10.09
N ALA A 102 15.16 32.13 10.78
CA ALA A 102 15.89 32.56 11.97
C ALA A 102 16.91 33.66 11.65
N LEU A 103 17.67 33.53 10.55
CA LEU A 103 18.62 34.56 10.13
C LEU A 103 17.92 35.89 9.79
N LYS A 104 16.78 35.84 9.10
CA LYS A 104 15.96 37.05 8.84
C LYS A 104 15.45 37.69 10.12
N ALA A 105 15.06 36.88 11.10
CA ALA A 105 14.60 37.39 12.39
C ALA A 105 15.73 38.05 13.19
N VAL A 106 16.97 37.55 13.07
CA VAL A 106 18.15 38.12 13.72
C VAL A 106 18.68 39.37 12.98
N PHE A 107 18.66 39.37 11.65
CA PHE A 107 19.18 40.44 10.79
C PHE A 107 18.10 40.98 9.83
N PRO A 108 17.08 41.69 10.35
CA PRO A 108 15.95 42.15 9.54
C PRO A 108 16.39 43.10 8.41
N GLU A 109 17.45 43.88 8.59
CA GLU A 109 18.02 44.78 7.56
C GLU A 109 18.63 44.02 6.38
N LYS A 110 19.00 42.75 6.57
CA LYS A 110 19.54 41.87 5.53
C LYS A 110 18.52 40.85 5.03
N ALA A 111 17.25 40.97 5.38
CA ALA A 111 16.25 39.94 5.08
C ALA A 111 16.13 39.62 3.56
N ALA A 112 16.30 40.62 2.70
CA ALA A 112 16.29 40.44 1.24
C ALA A 112 17.53 39.68 0.75
N GLU A 113 18.72 40.09 1.20
CA GLU A 113 20.00 39.41 0.89
C GLU A 113 19.98 37.96 1.40
N ILE A 114 19.45 37.71 2.60
CA ILE A 114 19.30 36.37 3.18
C ILE A 114 18.32 35.53 2.37
N GLN A 115 17.19 36.09 1.93
CA GLN A 115 16.23 35.37 1.09
C GLN A 115 16.85 34.92 -0.24
N GLU A 116 17.75 35.72 -0.80
CA GLU A 116 18.42 35.43 -2.06
C GLU A 116 19.58 34.43 -1.89
N LEU A 117 20.44 34.63 -0.87
CA LEU A 117 21.64 33.82 -0.67
C LEU A 117 21.39 32.51 0.09
N VAL A 118 20.38 32.47 0.95
CA VAL A 118 20.02 31.29 1.74
C VAL A 118 18.81 30.63 1.12
N ASP A 119 19.03 30.01 -0.03
CA ASP A 119 18.02 29.24 -0.76
C ASP A 119 17.77 27.89 -0.07
N PRO A 120 16.56 27.65 0.48
CA PRO A 120 16.24 26.37 1.10
C PRO A 120 15.97 25.26 0.07
N GLY A 121 15.77 25.60 -1.21
CA GLY A 121 15.17 24.72 -2.20
C GLY A 121 13.69 24.45 -1.92
N GLU A 122 13.19 23.32 -2.43
CA GLU A 122 11.78 22.97 -2.35
C GLU A 122 11.55 21.57 -1.79
N TYR A 123 10.41 21.42 -1.13
CA TYR A 123 9.88 20.13 -0.72
C TYR A 123 9.02 19.56 -1.85
N GLY A 124 9.28 18.30 -2.22
CA GLY A 124 8.55 17.67 -3.31
C GLY A 124 9.02 16.26 -3.64
N ILE A 125 8.50 15.76 -4.74
CA ILE A 125 8.67 14.40 -5.24
C ILE A 125 9.89 14.33 -6.15
N GLU A 126 10.81 13.41 -5.88
CA GLU A 126 11.96 13.19 -6.76
C GLU A 126 11.58 12.43 -8.05
N SER A 127 10.73 11.39 -7.95
CA SER A 127 10.27 10.62 -9.10
C SER A 127 8.83 10.11 -8.97
N TYR A 128 7.93 10.68 -9.77
CA TYR A 128 6.52 10.27 -9.82
C TYR A 128 6.35 8.83 -10.33
N SER A 129 7.10 8.44 -11.37
CA SER A 129 7.01 7.10 -11.95
C SER A 129 7.47 6.00 -10.98
N CYS A 130 8.54 6.26 -10.22
CA CYS A 130 9.03 5.32 -9.22
C CYS A 130 7.98 5.07 -8.12
N ARG A 131 7.32 6.14 -7.65
CA ARG A 131 6.21 6.04 -6.69
C ARG A 131 5.08 5.15 -7.17
N TRP A 132 4.59 5.37 -8.39
CA TRP A 132 3.52 4.53 -8.95
C TRP A 132 3.95 3.07 -9.09
N LEU A 133 5.19 2.83 -9.49
CA LEU A 133 5.75 1.48 -9.57
C LEU A 133 5.79 0.81 -8.19
N CYS A 134 6.31 1.48 -7.16
CA CYS A 134 6.35 0.95 -5.80
C CYS A 134 4.95 0.69 -5.23
N CYS A 135 4.01 1.61 -5.43
CA CYS A 135 2.60 1.40 -5.04
C CYS A 135 1.97 0.21 -5.76
N ALA A 136 2.27 0.02 -7.06
CA ALA A 136 1.77 -1.12 -7.83
C ALA A 136 2.39 -2.45 -7.37
N LEU A 137 3.69 -2.48 -7.10
CA LEU A 137 4.38 -3.67 -6.57
C LEU A 137 3.86 -4.04 -5.18
N PHE A 138 3.67 -3.06 -4.30
CA PHE A 138 3.06 -3.26 -2.98
C PHE A 138 1.61 -3.75 -3.08
N THR A 139 0.82 -3.20 -4.02
CA THR A 139 -0.54 -3.67 -4.24
C THR A 139 -0.57 -5.09 -4.81
N ALA A 140 0.43 -5.47 -5.61
CA ALA A 140 0.57 -6.82 -6.15
C ALA A 140 0.82 -7.86 -5.05
N THR A 141 1.70 -7.55 -4.08
CA THR A 141 1.94 -8.44 -2.94
C THR A 141 0.69 -8.59 -2.09
N LEU A 142 0.00 -7.48 -1.79
CA LEU A 142 -1.27 -7.48 -1.08
C LEU A 142 -2.37 -8.31 -1.76
N LEU A 143 -2.47 -8.25 -3.10
CA LEU A 143 -3.53 -8.94 -3.82
C LEU A 143 -3.39 -10.46 -3.78
N GLY A 144 -2.16 -10.97 -3.68
CA GLY A 144 -1.87 -12.40 -3.51
C GLY A 144 -2.64 -13.00 -2.33
N ASP A 145 -2.61 -12.30 -1.19
CA ASP A 145 -3.26 -12.73 0.05
C ASP A 145 -4.79 -12.77 -0.04
N LEU A 146 -5.37 -11.89 -0.86
CA LEU A 146 -6.81 -11.76 -1.03
C LEU A 146 -7.38 -12.89 -1.91
N VAL A 147 -6.72 -13.20 -3.03
CA VAL A 147 -7.22 -14.18 -4.01
C VAL A 147 -7.26 -15.59 -3.43
N GLY A 148 -6.33 -15.93 -2.53
CA GLY A 148 -6.30 -17.24 -1.86
C GLY A 148 -7.48 -17.53 -0.92
N SER A 149 -8.30 -16.52 -0.56
CA SER A 149 -9.30 -16.65 0.51
C SER A 149 -10.70 -17.13 0.06
N ARG A 150 -10.88 -17.60 -1.19
CA ARG A 150 -12.20 -17.76 -1.84
C ARG A 150 -13.01 -19.03 -1.49
N GLY A 151 -12.52 -19.94 -0.65
CA GLY A 151 -13.12 -21.28 -0.44
C GLY A 151 -13.77 -21.57 0.92
N LEU A 152 -14.04 -20.57 1.77
CA LEU A 152 -14.35 -20.82 3.18
C LEU A 152 -15.87 -20.80 3.50
N TRP A 153 -16.33 -21.79 4.29
CA TRP A 153 -17.70 -21.87 4.85
C TRP A 153 -18.08 -20.62 5.65
N PHE A 154 -19.37 -20.29 5.76
CA PHE A 154 -19.91 -19.09 6.44
C PHE A 154 -19.25 -18.75 7.80
N ILE A 155 -18.97 -19.73 8.66
CA ILE A 155 -18.32 -19.51 9.96
C ILE A 155 -16.87 -18.99 9.78
N ASN A 156 -16.14 -19.56 8.83
CA ASN A 156 -14.79 -19.12 8.50
C ASN A 156 -14.80 -17.77 7.77
N VAL A 157 -15.89 -17.41 7.08
CA VAL A 157 -16.02 -16.07 6.49
C VAL A 157 -15.98 -14.98 7.58
N PHE A 158 -16.75 -15.13 8.65
CA PHE A 158 -16.79 -14.11 9.71
C PHE A 158 -15.56 -14.10 10.61
N LEU A 159 -14.96 -15.26 10.89
CA LEU A 159 -13.81 -15.35 11.81
C LEU A 159 -12.45 -15.17 11.14
N VAL A 160 -12.34 -15.49 9.85
CA VAL A 160 -11.06 -15.46 9.11
C VAL A 160 -11.10 -14.42 8.00
N VAL A 161 -12.10 -14.49 7.11
CA VAL A 161 -12.12 -13.63 5.92
C VAL A 161 -12.38 -12.17 6.29
N LEU A 162 -13.37 -11.87 7.13
CA LEU A 162 -13.69 -10.48 7.49
C LEU A 162 -12.55 -9.77 8.23
N PRO A 163 -11.94 -10.35 9.29
CA PRO A 163 -10.78 -9.73 9.94
C PRO A 163 -9.58 -9.59 8.98
N LYS A 164 -9.33 -10.59 8.13
CA LYS A 164 -8.26 -10.52 7.13
C LYS A 164 -8.51 -9.43 6.10
N LEU A 165 -9.74 -9.28 5.60
CA LEU A 165 -10.14 -8.20 4.70
C LEU A 165 -9.98 -6.82 5.35
N LEU A 166 -10.34 -6.70 6.63
CA LEU A 166 -10.18 -5.46 7.37
C LEU A 166 -8.70 -5.11 7.53
N LEU A 167 -7.88 -6.06 7.97
CA LEU A 167 -6.42 -5.87 8.08
C LEU A 167 -5.82 -5.52 6.72
N TRP A 168 -6.13 -6.29 5.68
CA TRP A 168 -5.70 -6.03 4.31
C TRP A 168 -6.05 -4.61 3.85
N SER A 169 -7.30 -4.18 4.05
CA SER A 169 -7.73 -2.83 3.65
C SER A 169 -7.02 -1.74 4.45
N LEU A 170 -6.76 -1.95 5.74
CA LEU A 170 -6.01 -1.02 6.58
C LEU A 170 -4.53 -0.97 6.16
N THR A 171 -3.93 -2.12 5.85
CA THR A 171 -2.55 -2.20 5.36
C THR A 171 -2.39 -1.54 4.00
N ALA A 172 -3.33 -1.77 3.07
CA ALA A 172 -3.33 -1.11 1.77
C ALA A 172 -3.42 0.41 1.94
N GLN A 173 -4.33 0.89 2.78
CA GLN A 173 -4.50 2.32 2.99
C GLN A 173 -3.29 2.97 3.67
N ALA A 174 -2.76 2.37 4.75
CA ALA A 174 -1.59 2.89 5.45
C ALA A 174 -0.35 2.81 4.55
N GLY A 175 -0.04 1.64 3.99
CA GLY A 175 1.14 1.46 3.14
C GLY A 175 1.15 2.35 1.88
N ILE A 176 0.01 2.57 1.23
CA ILE A 176 -0.06 3.54 0.12
C ILE A 176 0.15 4.96 0.63
N THR A 177 -0.44 5.35 1.76
CA THR A 177 -0.22 6.69 2.33
C THR A 177 1.27 6.89 2.65
N PHE A 178 1.91 5.93 3.33
CA PHE A 178 3.34 5.92 3.60
C PHE A 178 4.20 6.13 2.34
N LEU A 179 3.93 5.36 1.28
CA LEU A 179 4.69 5.44 0.03
C LEU A 179 4.42 6.75 -0.72
N MET A 180 3.20 7.29 -0.63
CA MET A 180 2.85 8.56 -1.27
C MET A 180 3.51 9.76 -0.56
N GLU A 181 3.75 9.68 0.74
CA GLU A 181 4.44 10.72 1.53
C GLU A 181 5.96 10.63 1.47
N THR A 182 6.51 9.51 1.01
CA THR A 182 7.97 9.35 0.88
C THR A 182 8.48 10.14 -0.33
N SER A 183 9.31 11.17 -0.08
CA SER A 183 9.78 12.14 -1.09
C SER A 183 10.92 11.64 -1.98
N THR A 184 11.80 10.82 -1.40
CA THR A 184 13.11 10.39 -1.92
C THR A 184 13.01 8.98 -2.50
N ILE A 185 13.72 8.72 -3.60
CA ILE A 185 13.68 7.41 -4.29
C ILE A 185 14.21 6.30 -3.39
N ASP A 186 15.33 6.53 -2.71
CA ASP A 186 15.98 5.51 -1.86
C ASP A 186 15.06 5.06 -0.72
N ASP A 187 14.45 6.02 -0.04
CA ASP A 187 13.50 5.73 1.05
C ASP A 187 12.25 5.06 0.51
N LEU A 188 11.75 5.45 -0.66
CA LEU A 188 10.56 4.83 -1.27
C LEU A 188 10.79 3.34 -1.56
N VAL A 189 11.96 3.00 -2.10
CA VAL A 189 12.33 1.60 -2.38
C VAL A 189 12.43 0.81 -1.07
N VAL A 190 13.17 1.33 -0.07
CA VAL A 190 13.34 0.66 1.23
C VAL A 190 12.00 0.48 1.94
N ASN A 191 11.16 1.52 1.95
CA ASN A 191 9.82 1.50 2.55
C ASN A 191 8.90 0.48 1.87
N SER A 192 8.95 0.38 0.53
CA SER A 192 8.14 -0.60 -0.20
C SER A 192 8.53 -2.05 0.14
N VAL A 193 9.82 -2.33 0.30
CA VAL A 193 10.33 -3.65 0.70
C VAL A 193 9.97 -3.95 2.16
N ALA A 194 10.09 -2.97 3.05
CA ALA A 194 9.72 -3.13 4.46
C ALA A 194 8.22 -3.43 4.64
N LEU A 195 7.36 -2.78 3.86
CA LEU A 195 5.92 -3.06 3.84
C LEU A 195 5.61 -4.47 3.34
N ALA A 196 6.33 -4.97 2.34
CA ALA A 196 6.20 -6.36 1.90
C ALA A 196 6.61 -7.36 2.98
N PHE A 197 7.67 -7.06 3.75
CA PHE A 197 8.07 -7.89 4.89
C PHE A 197 6.98 -7.95 5.97
N ILE A 198 6.30 -6.83 6.27
CA ILE A 198 5.22 -6.79 7.27
C ILE A 198 4.07 -7.74 6.90
N LEU A 199 3.77 -7.87 5.61
CA LEU A 199 2.75 -8.80 5.13
C LEU A 199 3.15 -10.26 5.39
N GLN A 200 4.42 -10.60 5.20
CA GLN A 200 4.96 -11.96 5.41
C GLN A 200 5.14 -12.37 6.88
N ILE A 201 4.88 -11.46 7.84
CA ILE A 201 5.03 -11.76 9.27
C ILE A 201 4.08 -12.89 9.71
N ASP A 202 2.93 -13.07 9.05
CA ASP A 202 2.05 -14.20 9.36
C ASP A 202 2.62 -15.56 8.97
N GLU A 203 3.17 -15.66 7.77
CA GLU A 203 3.88 -16.85 7.31
C GLU A 203 5.05 -17.17 8.23
N LEU A 204 5.84 -16.16 8.60
CA LEU A 204 6.99 -16.31 9.52
C LEU A 204 6.56 -16.75 10.93
N LEU A 205 5.51 -16.14 11.50
CA LEU A 205 5.00 -16.55 12.81
C LEU A 205 4.42 -17.97 12.76
N CYS A 206 3.75 -18.33 11.66
CA CYS A 206 3.19 -19.66 11.48
C CYS A 206 4.31 -20.72 11.35
N SER A 207 5.34 -20.45 10.55
CA SER A 207 6.48 -21.37 10.34
C SER A 207 7.26 -21.63 11.63
N GLU A 208 7.44 -20.61 12.47
CA GLU A 208 8.20 -20.72 13.71
C GLU A 208 7.38 -21.29 14.88
N LEU A 209 6.09 -20.95 14.98
CA LEU A 209 5.25 -21.39 16.11
C LEU A 209 4.59 -22.76 15.88
N MET A 210 4.51 -23.23 14.64
CA MET A 210 4.03 -24.58 14.34
C MET A 210 5.04 -25.64 14.80
N THR A 211 4.56 -26.64 15.52
CA THR A 211 5.37 -27.82 15.86
C THR A 211 5.67 -28.64 14.62
N GLU A 212 6.81 -29.33 14.59
CA GLU A 212 7.23 -30.21 13.48
C GLU A 212 6.15 -31.21 13.05
N THR A 213 5.40 -31.79 14.01
CA THR A 213 4.27 -32.68 13.69
C THR A 213 3.17 -31.98 12.89
N ASN A 214 2.90 -30.70 13.18
CA ASN A 214 1.88 -29.94 12.46
C ASN A 214 2.37 -29.57 11.06
N LYS A 215 3.66 -29.23 10.91
CA LYS A 215 4.29 -29.00 9.62
C LYS A 215 4.18 -30.25 8.75
N ALA A 216 4.60 -31.40 9.28
CA ALA A 216 4.47 -32.68 8.59
C ALA A 216 3.02 -33.01 8.19
N ILE A 217 2.02 -32.70 9.02
CA ILE A 217 0.61 -32.89 8.63
C ILE A 217 0.23 -31.93 7.51
N VAL A 218 0.63 -30.66 7.57
CA VAL A 218 0.34 -29.66 6.51
C VAL A 218 1.05 -30.04 5.20
N ASP A 219 2.30 -30.49 5.26
CA ASP A 219 3.07 -30.93 4.10
C ASP A 219 2.48 -32.20 3.45
N MET A 220 1.75 -33.02 4.22
CA MET A 220 1.01 -34.17 3.72
C MET A 220 -0.37 -33.80 3.16
N LEU A 221 -0.86 -32.58 3.37
CA LEU A 221 -2.10 -32.13 2.73
C LEU A 221 -1.77 -31.75 1.30
N GLU A 222 -2.28 -32.52 0.35
CA GLU A 222 -2.27 -32.12 -1.05
C GLU A 222 -3.06 -30.80 -1.21
N ASP A 223 -2.53 -29.89 -2.02
CA ASP A 223 -3.28 -28.69 -2.38
C ASP A 223 -4.61 -29.10 -3.00
N TYR A 224 -5.69 -28.48 -2.54
CA TYR A 224 -7.00 -28.72 -3.12
C TYR A 224 -7.02 -28.10 -4.51
N GLU A 225 -6.61 -28.86 -5.52
CA GLU A 225 -6.79 -28.50 -6.91
C GLU A 225 -8.29 -28.35 -7.16
N LEU A 226 -8.75 -27.10 -7.27
CA LEU A 226 -10.09 -26.83 -7.77
C LEU A 226 -10.19 -27.50 -9.14
N GLN A 227 -11.16 -28.40 -9.29
CA GLN A 227 -11.45 -29.28 -10.44
C GLN A 227 -11.52 -28.64 -11.84
N GLY A 228 -11.10 -27.39 -12.02
CA GLY A 228 -10.87 -26.76 -13.32
C GLY A 228 -9.45 -26.92 -13.89
N TYR A 229 -8.49 -27.47 -13.13
CA TYR A 229 -7.10 -27.69 -13.58
C TYR A 229 -6.78 -29.14 -13.95
N GLU A 230 -7.73 -30.08 -13.78
CA GLU A 230 -7.55 -31.49 -14.20
C GLU A 230 -7.22 -31.63 -15.69
N GLU A 231 -7.59 -30.65 -16.54
CA GLU A 231 -7.22 -30.66 -17.95
C GLU A 231 -5.69 -30.65 -18.16
N ALA A 232 -4.90 -30.01 -17.30
CA ALA A 232 -3.45 -29.92 -17.46
C ALA A 232 -2.70 -31.22 -17.15
N ASN A 233 -3.16 -32.00 -16.15
CA ASN A 233 -2.52 -33.26 -15.77
C ASN A 233 -2.89 -34.42 -16.72
N THR A 234 -4.02 -34.35 -17.44
CA THR A 234 -4.30 -35.28 -18.56
C THR A 234 -3.36 -35.09 -19.75
N VAL A 235 -2.75 -33.92 -19.93
CA VAL A 235 -1.83 -33.63 -21.05
C VAL A 235 -0.51 -34.40 -20.91
N GLU A 236 0.01 -34.59 -19.70
CA GLU A 236 1.28 -35.31 -19.48
C GLU A 236 1.22 -36.82 -19.78
N GLN A 237 0.02 -37.40 -19.90
CA GLN A 237 -0.17 -38.82 -20.24
C GLN A 237 -0.56 -39.05 -21.71
N MET A 238 -0.82 -38.00 -22.48
CA MET A 238 -1.10 -38.13 -23.92
C MET A 238 0.20 -38.34 -24.69
N LYS A 239 0.16 -39.18 -25.73
CA LYS A 239 1.30 -39.30 -26.65
C LYS A 239 1.47 -37.97 -27.41
N ASP A 240 2.71 -37.53 -27.62
CA ASP A 240 3.04 -36.30 -28.34
C ASP A 240 2.26 -36.10 -29.66
N SER A 241 1.95 -37.20 -30.37
CA SER A 241 1.17 -37.15 -31.61
C SER A 241 -0.30 -36.80 -31.41
N GLU A 242 -0.92 -37.30 -30.34
CA GLU A 242 -2.34 -37.08 -30.01
C GLU A 242 -2.53 -35.66 -29.46
N LEU A 243 -1.54 -35.19 -28.71
CA LEU A 243 -1.45 -33.82 -28.21
C LEU A 243 -1.36 -32.82 -29.37
N LEU A 244 -0.51 -33.08 -30.37
CA LEU A 244 -0.40 -32.22 -31.57
C LEU A 244 -1.72 -32.15 -32.37
N GLU A 245 -2.42 -33.27 -32.55
CA GLU A 245 -3.71 -33.28 -33.26
C GLU A 245 -4.79 -32.50 -32.49
N GLU A 246 -4.86 -32.64 -31.16
CA GLU A 246 -5.79 -31.87 -30.33
C GLU A 246 -5.49 -30.36 -30.37
N TYR A 247 -4.20 -29.97 -30.35
CA TYR A 247 -3.81 -28.57 -30.51
C TYR A 247 -4.17 -28.03 -31.90
N GLU A 248 -3.98 -28.81 -32.97
CA GLU A 248 -4.39 -28.39 -34.32
C GLU A 248 -5.91 -28.24 -34.46
N GLU A 249 -6.70 -29.13 -33.84
CA GLU A 249 -8.16 -28.98 -33.82
C GLU A 249 -8.61 -27.78 -33.00
N LYS A 250 -7.99 -27.52 -31.84
CA LYS A 250 -8.27 -26.33 -31.02
C LYS A 250 -7.88 -25.04 -31.75
N LEU A 251 -6.77 -25.03 -32.48
CA LEU A 251 -6.33 -23.88 -33.30
C LEU A 251 -7.27 -23.57 -34.48
N LYS A 252 -7.94 -24.59 -35.03
CA LYS A 252 -8.93 -24.42 -36.11
C LYS A 252 -10.30 -23.95 -35.60
N ARG A 253 -10.56 -24.07 -34.29
CA ARG A 253 -11.79 -23.57 -33.70
C ARG A 253 -11.72 -22.05 -33.61
N ASP A 254 -12.75 -21.37 -34.10
CA ASP A 254 -12.84 -19.91 -34.05
C ASP A 254 -12.53 -19.42 -32.64
N TRP A 255 -11.63 -18.42 -32.54
CA TRP A 255 -11.19 -17.85 -31.28
C TRP A 255 -12.39 -17.53 -30.41
N SER A 256 -12.58 -18.33 -29.36
CA SER A 256 -13.67 -18.12 -28.44
C SER A 256 -13.35 -16.87 -27.61
N TRP A 257 -14.36 -16.04 -27.35
CA TRP A 257 -14.20 -14.88 -26.45
C TRP A 257 -13.61 -15.25 -25.09
N MET A 258 -13.74 -16.50 -24.65
CA MET A 258 -13.12 -17.06 -23.43
C MET A 258 -11.58 -17.15 -23.54
N GLU A 259 -11.05 -17.49 -24.72
CA GLU A 259 -9.59 -17.59 -24.95
C GLU A 259 -8.95 -16.20 -24.99
N LEU A 260 -9.64 -15.23 -25.60
CA LEU A 260 -9.21 -13.83 -25.56
C LEU A 260 -9.25 -13.27 -24.12
N ALA A 261 -10.24 -13.68 -23.31
CA ALA A 261 -10.30 -13.32 -21.91
C ALA A 261 -9.15 -13.95 -21.08
N ASN A 262 -8.74 -15.18 -21.41
CA ASN A 262 -7.58 -15.84 -20.79
C ASN A 262 -6.24 -15.20 -21.19
N PHE A 263 -6.16 -14.52 -22.34
CA PHE A 263 -4.97 -13.77 -22.75
C PHE A 263 -4.73 -12.53 -21.86
N ILE A 264 -5.79 -11.99 -21.26
CA ILE A 264 -5.69 -10.83 -20.38
C ILE A 264 -5.26 -11.30 -18.98
N PRO A 265 -4.11 -10.85 -18.45
CA PRO A 265 -3.70 -11.19 -17.09
C PRO A 265 -4.61 -10.47 -16.08
N PHE A 266 -5.76 -11.05 -15.75
CA PHE A 266 -6.77 -10.46 -14.87
C PHE A 266 -6.20 -10.05 -13.51
N LYS A 267 -5.22 -10.81 -12.99
CA LYS A 267 -4.48 -10.44 -11.78
C LYS A 267 -3.77 -9.08 -11.93
N LEU A 268 -3.07 -8.85 -13.04
CA LEU A 268 -2.38 -7.58 -13.30
C LEU A 268 -3.38 -6.43 -13.43
N LEU A 269 -4.51 -6.64 -14.12
CA LEU A 269 -5.56 -5.62 -14.21
C LEU A 269 -6.13 -5.28 -12.83
N LEU A 270 -6.36 -6.27 -11.96
CA LEU A 270 -6.79 -6.02 -10.59
C LEU A 270 -5.74 -5.24 -9.79
N VAL A 271 -4.46 -5.58 -9.92
CA VAL A 271 -3.37 -4.81 -9.26
C VAL A 271 -3.41 -3.36 -9.70
N ILE A 272 -3.46 -3.09 -11.01
CA ILE A 272 -3.53 -1.73 -11.55
C ILE A 272 -4.78 -1.01 -11.05
N ALA A 273 -5.94 -1.67 -11.11
CA ALA A 273 -7.21 -1.09 -10.66
C ALA A 273 -7.20 -0.73 -9.17
N PHE A 274 -6.72 -1.63 -8.30
CA PHE A 274 -6.61 -1.35 -6.87
C PHE A 274 -5.57 -0.27 -6.57
N THR A 275 -4.44 -0.27 -7.28
CA THR A 275 -3.40 0.77 -7.11
C THR A 275 -3.98 2.14 -7.43
N VAL A 276 -4.63 2.28 -8.59
CA VAL A 276 -5.31 3.53 -8.98
C VAL A 276 -6.36 3.90 -7.94
N LEU A 277 -7.21 2.96 -7.51
CA LEU A 277 -8.25 3.21 -6.52
C LEU A 277 -7.68 3.77 -5.20
N PHE A 278 -6.63 3.15 -4.65
CA PHE A 278 -6.05 3.59 -3.37
C PHE A 278 -5.26 4.89 -3.50
N VAL A 279 -4.55 5.11 -4.62
CA VAL A 279 -3.87 6.38 -4.88
C VAL A 279 -4.88 7.52 -5.05
N GLU A 280 -5.95 7.32 -5.80
CA GLU A 280 -7.04 8.31 -5.93
C GLU A 280 -7.71 8.59 -4.58
N LEU A 281 -7.94 7.54 -3.76
CA LEU A 281 -8.47 7.70 -2.41
C LEU A 281 -7.54 8.55 -1.52
N TYR A 282 -6.22 8.37 -1.67
CA TYR A 282 -5.21 9.20 -0.99
C TYR A 282 -5.33 10.67 -1.44
N TYR A 283 -5.36 10.96 -2.75
CA TYR A 283 -5.48 12.33 -3.26
C TYR A 283 -6.78 12.99 -2.82
N TRP A 284 -7.91 12.26 -2.90
CA TRP A 284 -9.21 12.75 -2.45
C TRP A 284 -9.23 13.09 -0.96
N ARG A 285 -8.54 12.28 -0.14
CA ARG A 285 -8.51 12.46 1.31
C ARG A 285 -7.58 13.59 1.75
N ASN A 286 -6.41 13.71 1.15
CA ASN A 286 -5.33 14.55 1.69
C ASN A 286 -5.07 15.83 0.88
N CYS A 287 -5.55 15.89 -0.37
CA CYS A 287 -5.24 16.99 -1.29
C CYS A 287 -6.48 17.77 -1.69
N VAL A 288 -6.28 19.03 -2.09
CA VAL A 288 -7.28 19.92 -2.68
C VAL A 288 -6.72 20.52 -3.96
N ARG A 289 -7.60 20.81 -4.92
CA ARG A 289 -7.18 21.42 -6.17
C ARG A 289 -6.90 22.90 -5.97
N GLY A 290 -5.67 23.31 -6.27
CA GLY A 290 -5.23 24.70 -6.22
C GLY A 290 -5.74 25.54 -7.40
N PRO A 291 -5.53 26.87 -7.36
CA PRO A 291 -5.92 27.79 -8.44
C PRO A 291 -5.22 27.48 -9.77
N ASP A 292 -3.98 26.97 -9.71
CA ASP A 292 -3.17 26.60 -10.87
C ASP A 292 -3.53 25.20 -11.43
N GLY A 293 -4.59 24.59 -10.90
CA GLY A 293 -5.12 23.31 -11.36
C GLY A 293 -4.40 22.08 -10.80
N GLY A 294 -3.24 22.22 -10.15
CA GLY A 294 -2.53 21.14 -9.47
C GLY A 294 -3.14 20.79 -8.10
N MET A 295 -2.77 19.63 -7.55
CA MET A 295 -3.24 19.18 -6.24
C MET A 295 -2.25 19.60 -5.14
N VAL A 296 -2.73 20.42 -4.21
CA VAL A 296 -1.96 20.89 -3.05
C VAL A 296 -2.47 20.23 -1.76
N SER A 297 -1.60 20.13 -0.76
CA SER A 297 -1.96 19.59 0.55
C SER A 297 -3.11 20.36 1.20
N LYS A 298 -4.04 19.65 1.85
CA LYS A 298 -5.00 20.28 2.77
C LYS A 298 -4.26 20.94 3.94
N HIS A 299 -4.83 21.99 4.50
CA HIS A 299 -4.26 22.64 5.68
C HIS A 299 -4.13 21.63 6.83
N MET A 300 -2.91 21.50 7.34
CA MET A 300 -2.62 20.68 8.50
C MET A 300 -2.88 21.47 9.78
N HIS A 301 -3.59 20.83 10.71
CA HIS A 301 -3.84 21.37 12.05
C HIS A 301 -3.09 20.53 13.08
N TYR A 302 -2.50 21.19 14.07
CA TYR A 302 -1.85 20.48 15.17
C TYR A 302 -2.85 19.57 15.89
N PRO A 303 -2.52 18.28 16.06
CA PRO A 303 -3.41 17.38 16.79
C PRO A 303 -3.52 17.82 18.24
N GLN A 304 -4.74 17.83 18.77
CA GLN A 304 -5.01 18.24 20.16
C GLN A 304 -4.49 17.24 21.20
N SER A 305 -4.18 16.01 20.78
CA SER A 305 -3.64 14.98 21.68
C SER A 305 -2.84 13.93 20.93
N THR A 306 -1.94 13.25 21.64
CA THR A 306 -1.18 12.09 21.15
C THR A 306 -1.97 10.77 21.23
N ARG A 307 -3.21 10.80 21.73
CA ARG A 307 -4.06 9.61 21.89
C ARG A 307 -4.67 9.25 20.54
N PHE A 308 -4.08 8.25 19.89
CA PHE A 308 -4.62 7.67 18.67
C PHE A 308 -5.60 6.53 19.03
N SER A 309 -6.86 6.67 18.64
CA SER A 309 -7.84 5.58 18.77
C SER A 309 -8.01 4.92 17.41
N CYS A 310 -7.96 3.58 17.35
CA CYS A 310 -8.13 2.83 16.10
C CYS A 310 -9.43 3.19 15.35
N LEU A 311 -10.48 3.55 16.10
CA LEU A 311 -11.77 3.98 15.54
C LEU A 311 -11.77 5.44 15.02
N ALA A 312 -10.85 6.29 15.51
CA ALA A 312 -10.76 7.69 15.09
C ALA A 312 -10.30 7.82 13.62
N GLN A 313 -9.60 6.81 13.08
CA GLN A 313 -9.20 6.77 11.67
C GLN A 313 -10.40 6.86 10.71
N LYS A 314 -11.59 6.36 11.11
CA LYS A 314 -12.83 6.53 10.33
C LYS A 314 -13.49 7.90 10.51
N SER A 315 -13.28 8.56 11.66
CA SER A 315 -13.92 9.84 11.96
C SER A 315 -13.23 11.02 11.27
N LEU A 316 -11.91 10.94 11.06
CA LEU A 316 -11.16 11.90 10.23
C LEU A 316 -11.62 11.89 8.76
N VAL A 317 -12.16 10.76 8.27
CA VAL A 317 -12.73 10.65 6.91
C VAL A 317 -14.13 11.25 6.82
N ALA A 318 -14.91 11.20 7.90
CA ALA A 318 -16.29 11.71 7.92
C ALA A 318 -16.38 13.22 8.27
N GLY A 319 -15.33 13.80 8.86
CA GLY A 319 -15.35 15.15 9.43
C GLY A 319 -15.04 16.31 8.49
N SER A 320 -14.65 16.08 7.23
CA SER A 320 -14.35 17.16 6.28
C SER A 320 -15.59 17.75 5.58
N GLY A 321 -16.79 17.35 5.98
CA GLY A 321 -18.04 17.99 5.57
C GLY A 321 -18.53 18.94 6.67
N PHE A 322 -18.69 20.23 6.32
CA PHE A 322 -19.40 21.25 7.10
C PHE A 322 -18.68 21.83 8.33
N HIS A 323 -17.83 22.83 8.10
CA HIS A 323 -18.00 24.12 8.79
C HIS A 323 -17.36 25.25 7.97
N HIS A 324 -18.09 25.73 6.96
CA HIS A 324 -18.02 27.14 6.58
C HIS A 324 -18.83 27.91 7.62
N HIS A 325 -18.18 28.35 8.70
CA HIS A 325 -18.67 29.49 9.47
C HIS A 325 -17.67 30.63 9.32
N THR A 326 -18.09 31.56 8.43
CA THR A 326 -17.90 33.02 8.45
C THR A 326 -16.53 33.57 8.77
#